data_AF-A0A964VQ19-F1
#
_entry.id   AF-A0A964VQ19-F1
#
_cell.length_a   1.000
_cell.length_b   1.000
_cell.length_c   1.000
_cell.angle_alpha   90.00
_cell.angle_beta   90.00
_cell.angle_gamma   90.00
#
_symmetry.space_group_name_H-M   'P 1'
#
loop_
_entity.id
_entity.type
_entity.pdbx_description
1 polymer ?
#
loop_
_entity_poly.entity_id
_entity_poly.type
_entity_poly.pdbx_seq_one_letter_code
_entity_poly.pdbx_strand_id
1 'polypeptide(L)'
;MASLWQIDGTKWVRQPLSGSHAVLGAHPEMPVRTLAALAAADGPAVLGCYARGELPPLWALLGAAEAHVWVNGQPLAGGLRVLRDRDEILIAGRTRFYFSTEELAKVEPFTAGEHPVFCARCRQPIQSGTPAVRCPGCGHWCEQSEAKPCWTYGPTCPLCDQPTAFDTGLRWTPEEL
;
A
#
# COMPACT_ATOMS: atom_id res chain seq x y z
N MET A 1 3.42 3.76 -2.77
CA MET A 1 2.85 3.24 -4.02
C MET A 1 2.36 1.83 -3.73
N ALA A 2 1.12 1.51 -4.13
CA ALA A 2 0.59 0.18 -3.93
C ALA A 2 1.28 -0.86 -4.82
N SER A 3 1.22 -2.12 -4.39
CA SER A 3 1.93 -3.24 -4.98
C SER A 3 1.19 -4.54 -4.75
N LEU A 4 1.51 -5.53 -5.56
CA LEU A 4 1.13 -6.92 -5.33
C LEU A 4 2.37 -7.74 -5.07
N TRP A 5 2.27 -8.62 -4.09
CA TRP A 5 3.19 -9.74 -3.94
C TRP A 5 2.60 -10.96 -4.62
N GLN A 6 3.43 -11.69 -5.36
CA GLN A 6 3.08 -12.95 -6.01
C GLN A 6 4.24 -13.93 -5.93
N ILE A 7 3.96 -15.22 -6.09
CA ILE A 7 5.00 -16.25 -6.17
C ILE A 7 5.50 -16.31 -7.62
N ASP A 8 6.81 -16.19 -7.79
CA ASP A 8 7.53 -16.54 -9.01
C ASP A 8 8.48 -17.71 -8.70
N GLY A 9 8.12 -18.89 -9.19
CA GLY A 9 8.77 -20.16 -8.82
C GLY A 9 8.60 -20.47 -7.33
N THR A 10 9.61 -20.14 -6.53
CA THR A 10 9.64 -20.35 -5.06
C THR A 10 9.80 -19.06 -4.26
N LYS A 11 9.94 -17.91 -4.94
CA LYS A 11 10.23 -16.63 -4.29
C LYS A 11 9.03 -15.70 -4.39
N TRP A 12 8.82 -14.92 -3.33
CA TRP A 12 7.89 -13.80 -3.39
C TRP A 12 8.52 -12.64 -4.14
N VAL A 13 7.83 -12.19 -5.19
CA VAL A 13 8.22 -11.03 -5.98
C VAL A 13 7.18 -9.94 -5.78
N ARG A 14 7.66 -8.73 -5.49
CA ARG A 14 6.83 -7.55 -5.38
C ARG A 14 6.75 -6.84 -6.73
N GLN A 15 5.54 -6.72 -7.26
CA GLN A 15 5.24 -5.95 -8.46
C GLN A 15 4.52 -4.65 -8.09
N PRO A 16 5.14 -3.48 -8.32
CA PRO A 16 4.46 -2.20 -8.19
C PRO A 16 3.25 -2.10 -9.13
N LEU A 17 2.15 -1.51 -8.65
CA LEU A 17 1.00 -1.20 -9.48
C LEU A 17 1.23 0.14 -10.18
N SER A 18 1.81 0.08 -11.38
CA SER A 18 2.10 1.25 -12.21
C SER A 18 0.88 1.65 -13.06
N GLY A 19 -0.15 2.23 -12.44
CA GLY A 19 -1.32 2.72 -13.18
C GLY A 19 -2.57 2.86 -12.32
N SER A 20 -3.65 3.32 -12.94
CA SER A 20 -4.96 3.39 -12.29
C SER A 20 -5.67 2.04 -12.24
N HIS A 21 -5.30 1.09 -13.11
CA HIS A 21 -5.94 -0.22 -13.18
C HIS A 21 -4.94 -1.35 -13.45
N ALA A 22 -5.21 -2.54 -12.90
CA ALA A 22 -4.49 -3.77 -13.22
C ALA A 22 -5.43 -4.96 -13.26
N VAL A 23 -5.31 -5.81 -14.29
CA VAL A 23 -6.00 -7.10 -14.37
C VAL A 23 -5.18 -8.15 -13.65
N LEU A 24 -5.85 -8.96 -12.85
CA LEU A 24 -5.29 -10.14 -12.22
C LEU A 24 -5.76 -11.37 -12.99
N GLY A 25 -4.82 -12.14 -13.51
CA GLY A 25 -5.05 -13.37 -14.26
C GLY A 25 -4.95 -14.61 -13.38
N ALA A 26 -5.61 -15.68 -13.80
CA ALA A 26 -5.39 -17.02 -13.23
C ALA A 26 -4.16 -17.72 -13.84
N HIS A 27 -3.59 -17.19 -14.92
CA HIS A 27 -2.45 -17.80 -15.60
C HIS A 27 -1.12 -17.41 -14.93
N PRO A 28 -0.27 -18.39 -14.55
CA PRO A 28 0.96 -18.11 -13.80
C PRO A 28 2.03 -17.37 -14.61
N GLU A 29 2.01 -17.44 -15.93
CA GLU A 29 3.01 -16.75 -16.78
C GLU A 29 2.72 -15.25 -16.98
N MET A 30 1.45 -14.83 -16.81
CA MET A 30 1.04 -13.42 -16.90
C MET A 30 -0.04 -13.10 -15.86
N PRO A 31 0.32 -13.15 -14.57
CA PRO A 31 -0.64 -13.05 -13.48
C PRO A 31 -1.13 -11.62 -13.25
N VAL A 32 -0.38 -10.59 -13.68
CA VAL A 32 -0.77 -9.19 -13.54
C VAL A 32 -0.50 -8.43 -14.85
N ARG A 33 -1.51 -7.71 -15.34
CA ARG A 33 -1.38 -6.84 -16.51
C ARG A 33 -1.94 -5.44 -16.21
N THR A 34 -1.11 -4.41 -16.35
CA THR A 34 -1.57 -3.02 -16.22
C THR A 34 -2.51 -2.67 -17.36
N LEU A 35 -3.61 -1.97 -17.06
CA LEU A 35 -4.53 -1.44 -18.05
C LEU A 35 -4.53 0.08 -18.07
N ALA A 36 -4.69 0.65 -19.26
CA ALA A 36 -4.95 2.07 -19.44
C ALA A 36 -6.40 2.45 -19.06
N ALA A 37 -7.37 1.55 -19.25
CA ALA A 37 -8.77 1.78 -18.95
C ALA A 37 -9.50 0.49 -18.54
N LEU A 38 -10.47 0.61 -17.62
CA LEU A 38 -11.27 -0.50 -17.11
C LEU A 38 -12.09 -1.20 -18.21
N ALA A 39 -12.53 -0.47 -19.23
CA ALA A 39 -13.30 -1.02 -20.35
C ALA A 39 -12.54 -2.06 -21.19
N ALA A 40 -11.22 -2.10 -21.06
CA ALA A 40 -10.36 -3.09 -21.72
C ALA A 40 -10.10 -4.35 -20.87
N ALA A 41 -10.76 -4.47 -19.72
CA ALA A 41 -10.56 -5.61 -18.83
C ALA A 41 -11.26 -6.88 -19.32
N ASP A 42 -10.47 -7.95 -19.40
CA ASP A 42 -10.80 -9.27 -19.95
C ASP A 42 -10.32 -10.40 -19.01
N GLY A 43 -10.17 -10.12 -17.71
CA GLY A 43 -9.67 -11.07 -16.72
C GLY A 43 -10.66 -11.40 -15.59
N PRO A 44 -10.33 -12.41 -14.76
CA PRO A 44 -11.19 -12.85 -13.66
C PRO A 44 -11.33 -11.80 -12.55
N ALA A 45 -10.34 -10.92 -12.39
CA ALA A 45 -10.44 -9.79 -11.47
C ALA A 45 -9.67 -8.56 -11.97
N VAL A 46 -10.09 -7.38 -11.52
CA VAL A 46 -9.48 -6.09 -11.84
C VAL A 46 -9.29 -5.30 -10.56
N LEU A 47 -8.12 -4.71 -10.40
CA LEU A 47 -7.83 -3.69 -9.42
C LEU A 47 -8.03 -2.31 -10.04
N GLY A 48 -8.73 -1.44 -9.33
CA GLY A 48 -8.87 -0.02 -9.66
C GLY A 48 -8.37 0.86 -8.53
N CYS A 49 -7.60 1.89 -8.87
CA CYS A 49 -7.13 2.95 -7.97
C CYS A 49 -8.02 4.17 -8.13
N TYR A 50 -8.64 4.59 -7.03
CA TYR A 50 -9.58 5.71 -6.98
C TYR A 50 -8.99 6.82 -6.13
N ALA A 51 -8.70 7.96 -6.77
CA ALA A 51 -8.23 9.15 -6.09
C ALA A 51 -9.31 9.74 -5.17
N ARG A 52 -8.89 10.29 -4.03
CA ARG A 52 -9.80 10.83 -3.00
C ARG A 52 -9.37 12.23 -2.54
N GLY A 53 -9.10 13.10 -3.50
CA GLY A 53 -8.57 14.44 -3.21
C GLY A 53 -7.28 14.33 -2.40
N GLU A 54 -7.27 14.87 -1.18
CA GLU A 54 -6.12 14.86 -0.26
C GLU A 54 -5.94 13.55 0.53
N LEU A 55 -6.91 12.63 0.48
CA LEU A 55 -6.81 11.34 1.17
C LEU A 55 -6.01 10.32 0.35
N PRO A 56 -5.36 9.34 1.02
CA PRO A 56 -4.73 8.22 0.31
C PRO A 56 -5.73 7.53 -0.65
N PRO A 57 -5.27 7.13 -1.84
CA PRO A 57 -6.13 6.50 -2.83
C PRO A 57 -6.72 5.20 -2.28
N LEU A 58 -7.96 4.90 -2.66
CA LEU A 58 -8.56 3.59 -2.39
C LEU A 58 -8.26 2.65 -3.54
N TRP A 59 -7.96 1.40 -3.19
CA TRP A 59 -7.85 0.32 -4.14
C TRP A 59 -9.06 -0.58 -4.00
N ALA A 60 -9.76 -0.83 -5.09
CA ALA A 60 -10.89 -1.75 -5.12
C ALA A 60 -10.60 -2.91 -6.07
N LEU A 61 -10.94 -4.12 -5.63
CA LEU A 61 -10.94 -5.33 -6.41
C LEU A 61 -12.35 -5.58 -6.94
N LEU A 62 -12.48 -5.70 -8.26
CA LEU A 62 -13.68 -6.10 -8.96
C LEU A 62 -13.49 -7.51 -9.51
N GLY A 63 -14.39 -8.43 -9.19
CA GLY A 63 -14.41 -9.78 -9.76
C GLY A 63 -15.40 -9.88 -10.90
N ALA A 64 -15.05 -10.62 -11.95
CA ALA A 64 -16.04 -11.02 -12.95
C ALA A 64 -17.09 -11.95 -12.30
N ALA A 65 -18.34 -11.91 -12.75
CA ALA A 65 -19.45 -12.63 -12.11
C ALA A 65 -19.20 -14.15 -11.97
N GLU A 66 -18.55 -14.74 -12.97
CA GLU A 66 -18.23 -16.18 -13.02
C GLU A 66 -16.84 -16.51 -12.41
N ALA A 67 -16.10 -15.51 -11.96
CA ALA A 67 -14.75 -15.72 -11.44
C ALA A 67 -14.76 -16.11 -9.96
N HIS A 68 -14.09 -17.21 -9.64
CA HIS A 68 -13.84 -17.62 -8.26
C HIS A 68 -12.72 -16.76 -7.65
N VAL A 69 -13.09 -15.59 -7.12
CA VAL A 69 -12.20 -14.67 -6.43
C VAL A 69 -12.47 -14.71 -4.92
N TRP A 70 -11.42 -14.89 -4.14
CA TRP A 70 -11.47 -14.90 -2.68
C TRP A 70 -10.55 -13.82 -2.13
N VAL A 71 -10.95 -13.19 -1.03
CA VAL A 71 -10.14 -12.22 -0.30
C VAL A 71 -10.11 -12.58 1.18
N ASN A 72 -8.91 -12.84 1.71
CA ASN A 72 -8.67 -13.35 3.07
C ASN A 72 -9.54 -14.59 3.39
N GLY A 73 -9.51 -15.59 2.51
CA GLY A 73 -10.29 -16.82 2.66
C GLY A 73 -11.81 -16.66 2.58
N GLN A 74 -12.34 -15.49 2.18
CA GLN A 74 -13.78 -15.28 1.96
C GLN A 74 -14.10 -15.03 0.48
N PRO A 75 -15.19 -15.57 -0.08
CA PRO A 75 -15.54 -15.32 -1.47
C PRO A 75 -15.87 -13.84 -1.66
N LEU A 76 -15.56 -13.29 -2.83
CA LEU A 76 -15.83 -11.89 -3.17
C LEU A 76 -17.34 -11.66 -3.39
N ALA A 77 -18.09 -11.56 -2.29
CA ALA A 77 -19.52 -11.34 -2.31
C ALA A 77 -19.88 -10.01 -3.00
N GLY A 78 -20.79 -10.06 -3.98
CA GLY A 78 -21.20 -8.88 -4.76
C GLY A 78 -20.17 -8.39 -5.78
N GLY A 79 -19.07 -9.14 -6.00
CA GLY A 79 -18.09 -8.86 -7.05
C GLY A 79 -17.23 -7.62 -6.81
N LEU A 80 -17.26 -7.01 -5.63
CA LEU A 80 -16.49 -5.80 -5.30
C LEU A 80 -15.97 -5.83 -3.87
N ARG A 81 -14.71 -5.44 -3.66
CA ARG A 81 -14.15 -5.19 -2.33
C ARG A 81 -13.12 -4.07 -2.33
N VAL A 82 -13.21 -3.17 -1.36
CA VAL A 82 -12.13 -2.22 -1.06
C VAL A 82 -11.03 -2.96 -0.32
N LEU A 83 -9.81 -2.92 -0.85
CA LEU A 83 -8.66 -3.62 -0.31
C LEU A 83 -8.00 -2.83 0.82
N ARG A 84 -7.43 -3.58 1.76
CA ARG A 84 -6.57 -3.09 2.84
C ARG A 84 -5.18 -3.65 2.69
N ASP A 85 -4.19 -2.96 3.27
CA ASP A 85 -2.82 -3.48 3.31
C ASP A 85 -2.81 -4.92 3.84
N ARG A 86 -2.08 -5.78 3.14
CA ARG A 86 -1.89 -7.22 3.41
C ARG A 86 -3.12 -8.10 3.13
N ASP A 87 -4.15 -7.59 2.45
CA ASP A 87 -5.23 -8.45 1.97
C ASP A 87 -4.66 -9.52 1.01
N GLU A 88 -4.92 -10.79 1.34
CA GLU A 88 -4.70 -11.95 0.47
C GLU A 88 -5.79 -11.95 -0.60
N ILE A 89 -5.41 -12.12 -1.86
CA ILE A 89 -6.32 -12.30 -2.99
C ILE A 89 -6.02 -13.64 -3.65
N LEU A 90 -7.01 -14.53 -3.73
CA LEU A 90 -6.88 -15.83 -4.38
C LEU A 90 -7.84 -15.92 -5.57
N ILE A 91 -7.29 -16.21 -6.74
CA ILE A 91 -8.03 -16.32 -8.00
C ILE A 91 -8.05 -17.77 -8.46
N ALA A 92 -9.23 -18.25 -8.83
CA ALA A 92 -9.48 -19.61 -9.32
C ALA A 92 -8.95 -20.72 -8.38
N GLY A 93 -8.81 -20.41 -7.08
CA GLY A 93 -8.27 -21.33 -6.07
C GLY A 93 -6.78 -21.67 -6.24
N ARG A 94 -6.04 -20.95 -7.10
CA ARG A 94 -4.67 -21.30 -7.48
C ARG A 94 -3.71 -20.12 -7.38
N THR A 95 -4.08 -19.00 -7.99
CA THR A 95 -3.17 -17.84 -8.10
C THR A 95 -3.37 -16.94 -6.91
N ARG A 96 -2.35 -16.87 -6.05
CA ARG A 96 -2.36 -16.09 -4.82
C ARG A 96 -1.57 -14.80 -4.99
N PHE A 97 -2.17 -13.70 -4.59
CA PHE A 97 -1.55 -12.41 -4.47
C PHE A 97 -1.71 -11.91 -3.03
N TYR A 98 -0.82 -11.00 -2.63
CA TYR A 98 -1.10 -10.14 -1.49
C TYR A 98 -0.99 -8.68 -1.89
N PHE A 99 -2.03 -7.92 -1.58
CA PHE A 99 -2.04 -6.49 -1.80
C PHE A 99 -1.25 -5.79 -0.70
N SER A 100 -0.36 -4.86 -1.06
CA SER A 100 0.37 -4.07 -0.09
C SER A 100 0.44 -2.61 -0.50
N THR A 101 0.13 -1.74 0.46
CA THR A 101 0.36 -0.28 0.38
C THR A 101 1.60 0.13 1.18
N GLU A 102 2.46 -0.81 1.56
CA GLU A 102 3.67 -0.50 2.31
C GLU A 102 4.57 0.45 1.50
N GLU A 103 5.00 1.51 2.17
CA GLU A 103 5.92 2.51 1.64
C GLU A 103 7.11 2.65 2.57
N LEU A 104 8.27 3.00 2.00
CA LEU A 104 9.41 3.41 2.80
C LEU A 104 9.13 4.77 3.41
N ALA A 105 9.66 4.98 4.61
CA ALA A 105 9.72 6.32 5.18
C ALA A 105 10.46 7.23 4.20
N LYS A 106 9.93 8.43 3.97
CA LYS A 106 10.52 9.45 3.11
C LYS A 106 10.30 10.81 3.72
N VAL A 107 11.27 11.70 3.50
CA VAL A 107 11.12 13.11 3.86
C VAL A 107 10.35 13.80 2.75
N GLU A 108 9.25 14.44 3.10
CA GLU A 108 8.44 15.23 2.18
C GLU A 108 7.96 16.53 2.84
N PRO A 109 7.65 17.58 2.07
CA PRO A 109 7.04 18.79 2.63
C PRO A 109 5.70 18.44 3.26
N PHE A 110 5.53 18.75 4.54
CA PHE A 110 4.26 18.57 5.23
C PHE A 110 3.19 19.47 4.60
N THR A 111 2.04 18.91 4.26
CA THR A 111 0.88 19.68 3.77
C THR A 111 -0.11 19.85 4.92
N ALA A 112 -0.30 21.08 5.39
CA ALA A 112 -1.24 21.35 6.48
C ALA A 112 -2.69 21.20 6.01
N GLY A 113 -3.51 20.51 6.81
CA GLY A 113 -4.97 20.49 6.66
C GLY A 113 -5.65 21.53 7.54
N GLU A 114 -6.97 21.41 7.69
CA GLU A 114 -7.78 22.30 8.54
C GLU A 114 -7.41 22.27 10.03
N HIS A 115 -6.80 21.17 10.49
CA HIS A 115 -6.41 20.98 11.88
C HIS A 115 -4.89 20.91 12.05
N PRO A 116 -4.34 21.50 13.13
CA PRO A 116 -2.91 21.43 13.39
C PRO A 116 -2.49 19.98 13.68
N VAL A 117 -1.42 19.55 13.01
CA VAL A 117 -0.78 18.26 13.26
C VAL A 117 0.48 18.50 14.09
N PHE A 118 0.64 17.70 15.13
CA PHE A 118 1.78 17.79 16.05
C PHE A 118 2.79 16.68 15.76
N CYS A 119 4.07 17.02 15.84
CA CYS A 119 5.15 16.06 15.74
C CYS A 119 5.02 15.01 16.85
N ALA A 120 4.97 13.74 16.47
CA ALA A 120 4.79 12.64 17.42
C ALA A 120 5.93 12.53 18.45
N ARG A 121 7.12 13.08 18.15
CA ARG A 121 8.27 13.08 19.07
C ARG A 121 8.31 14.31 19.98
N CYS A 122 8.50 15.50 19.40
CA CYS A 122 8.69 16.73 20.19
C CYS A 122 7.38 17.42 20.61
N ARG A 123 6.23 16.93 20.13
CA ARG A 123 4.88 17.46 20.42
C ARG A 123 4.64 18.91 20.00
N GLN A 124 5.55 19.49 19.21
CA GLN A 124 5.39 20.82 18.61
C GLN A 124 4.55 20.72 17.32
N PRO A 125 3.79 21.78 16.96
CA PRO A 125 3.06 21.82 15.69
C PRO A 125 4.02 21.78 14.50
N ILE A 126 3.68 21.02 13.47
CA ILE A 126 4.42 20.97 12.20
C ILE A 126 3.83 22.02 11.26
N GLN A 127 4.66 22.89 10.73
CA GLN A 127 4.23 23.93 9.80
C GLN A 127 4.13 23.39 8.36
N SER A 128 3.19 23.95 7.59
CA SER A 128 3.08 23.61 6.17
C SER A 128 4.39 23.92 5.44
N GLY A 129 4.81 23.02 4.57
CA GLY A 129 6.08 23.09 3.84
C GLY A 129 7.30 22.60 4.62
N THR A 130 7.19 22.38 5.94
CA THR A 130 8.32 21.86 6.72
C THR A 130 8.63 20.42 6.32
N PRO A 131 9.92 20.06 6.12
CA PRO A 131 10.33 18.68 5.91
C PRO A 131 9.86 17.77 7.05
N ALA A 132 9.07 16.75 6.72
CA ALA A 132 8.51 15.82 7.68
C ALA A 132 8.45 14.40 7.10
N VAL A 133 8.29 13.43 7.98
CA VAL A 133 8.12 12.02 7.65
C VAL A 133 6.80 11.54 8.23
N ARG A 134 5.95 10.96 7.38
CA ARG A 134 4.80 10.18 7.84
C ARG A 134 5.26 8.75 8.11
N CYS A 135 5.10 8.29 9.34
CA CYS A 135 5.46 6.93 9.71
C CYS A 135 4.68 5.91 8.86
N PRO A 136 5.33 4.99 8.13
CA PRO A 136 4.62 3.99 7.32
C PRO A 136 3.89 2.93 8.17
N GLY A 137 4.30 2.72 9.42
CA GLY A 137 3.65 1.77 10.33
C GLY A 137 2.37 2.31 10.98
N CYS A 138 2.40 3.52 11.54
CA CYS A 138 1.27 4.07 12.32
C CYS A 138 0.66 5.35 11.74
N GLY A 139 1.17 5.86 10.62
CA GLY A 139 0.62 7.01 9.90
C GLY A 139 0.83 8.38 10.56
N HIS A 140 1.48 8.46 11.72
CA HIS A 140 1.75 9.73 12.43
C HIS A 140 2.95 10.47 11.87
N TRP A 141 2.94 11.79 12.00
CA TRP A 141 3.98 12.67 11.46
C TRP A 141 5.08 12.98 12.47
N CYS A 142 6.32 13.02 11.99
CA CYS A 142 7.49 13.54 12.70
C CYS A 142 8.20 14.57 11.83
N GLU A 143 8.67 15.68 12.42
CA GLU A 143 9.52 16.62 11.70
C GLU A 143 10.88 15.98 11.35
N GLN A 144 11.45 16.34 10.20
CA GLN A 144 12.77 15.88 9.78
C GLN A 144 13.51 17.00 9.07
N SER A 145 14.05 17.94 9.85
CA SER A 145 14.92 19.02 9.40
C SER A 145 16.30 18.93 10.05
N GLU A 146 17.29 19.68 9.56
CA GLU A 146 18.62 19.75 10.20
C GLU A 146 18.53 20.23 11.65
N ALA A 147 17.67 21.21 11.93
CA ALA A 147 17.45 21.75 13.27
C ALA A 147 16.64 20.80 14.17
N LYS A 148 15.73 20.01 13.58
CA LYS A 148 14.83 19.10 14.30
C LYS A 148 14.74 17.76 13.57
N PRO A 149 15.76 16.89 13.70
CA PRO A 149 15.77 15.56 13.10
C PRO A 149 14.89 14.59 13.89
N CYS A 150 13.63 14.96 14.17
CA CYS A 150 12.77 14.24 15.12
C CYS A 150 12.45 12.82 14.67
N TRP A 151 12.35 12.56 13.36
CA TRP A 151 12.15 11.20 12.88
C TRP A 151 13.39 10.33 13.17
N THR A 152 14.57 10.75 12.71
CA THR A 152 15.83 9.99 12.88
C THR A 152 16.47 10.10 14.28
N TYR A 153 15.88 10.86 15.21
CA TYR A 153 16.44 11.07 16.54
C TYR A 153 16.54 9.78 17.39
N GLY A 154 15.58 8.87 17.22
CA GLY A 154 15.59 7.55 17.88
C GLY A 154 15.57 6.43 16.84
N PRO A 155 15.90 5.18 17.22
CA PRO A 155 15.99 4.06 16.29
C PRO A 155 14.63 3.62 15.73
N THR A 156 13.54 3.95 16.44
CA THR A 156 12.16 3.63 16.06
C THR A 156 11.25 4.84 16.21
N CYS A 157 10.10 4.77 15.53
CA CYS A 157 9.00 5.72 15.65
C CYS A 157 8.61 5.86 17.13
N PRO A 158 8.33 7.08 17.63
CA PRO A 158 7.95 7.28 19.02
C PRO A 158 6.62 6.62 19.43
N LEU A 159 5.84 6.09 18.46
CA LEU A 159 4.50 5.53 18.69
C LEU A 159 4.35 4.08 18.22
N CYS A 160 5.34 3.49 17.55
CA CYS A 160 5.31 2.09 17.11
C CYS A 160 6.71 1.57 16.83
N ASP A 161 6.85 0.27 16.55
CA ASP A 161 8.15 -0.36 16.31
C ASP A 161 8.69 -0.16 14.88
N GLN A 162 8.22 0.88 14.16
CA GLN A 162 8.73 1.19 12.83
C GLN A 162 10.15 1.76 12.94
N PRO A 163 11.18 1.18 12.29
CA PRO A 163 12.51 1.75 12.23
C PRO A 163 12.51 3.12 11.56
N THR A 164 13.41 4.00 12.00
CA THR A 164 13.51 5.37 11.48
C THR A 164 14.61 5.56 10.44
N ALA A 165 15.50 4.57 10.29
CA ALA A 165 16.46 4.57 9.21
C ALA A 165 15.74 4.46 7.85
N PHE A 166 16.16 5.24 6.87
CA PHE A 166 15.48 5.32 5.56
C PHE A 166 15.82 4.16 4.62
N ASP A 167 16.83 3.37 4.97
CA ASP A 167 17.40 2.28 4.20
C ASP A 167 17.04 0.89 4.73
N THR A 168 16.09 0.78 5.67
CA THR A 168 15.69 -0.53 6.24
C THR A 168 14.96 -1.46 5.26
N GLY A 169 14.62 -0.97 4.06
CA GLY A 169 13.76 -1.70 3.14
C GLY A 169 12.31 -1.84 3.65
N LEU A 170 11.52 -2.64 2.93
CA LEU A 170 10.17 -3.01 3.31
C LEU A 170 10.24 -4.06 4.42
N ARG A 171 9.34 -3.98 5.39
CA ARG A 171 9.35 -4.88 6.55
C ARG A 171 8.53 -6.13 6.33
N TRP A 172 7.55 -6.08 5.44
CA TRP A 172 6.61 -7.18 5.30
C TRP A 172 6.85 -7.95 4.00
N THR A 173 7.02 -9.26 4.12
CA THR A 173 6.92 -10.22 3.03
C THR A 173 5.85 -11.27 3.38
N PRO A 174 5.15 -11.86 2.40
CA PRO A 174 4.16 -12.90 2.71
C PRO A 174 4.76 -14.25 3.15
N GLU A 175 6.08 -14.37 3.27
CA GLU A 175 6.78 -15.58 3.74
C GLU A 175 6.53 -15.86 5.23
N GLU A 176 6.11 -14.82 5.97
CA GLU A 176 5.86 -14.86 7.42
C GLU A 176 4.41 -15.27 7.78
N LEU A 177 3.59 -15.70 6.81
CA LEU A 177 2.17 -16.10 6.98
C LEU A 177 1.96 -17.62 7.01
#